data_AF-A0A560VM55-F1
#
_entry.id   AF-A0A560VM55-F1
#
_cell.length_a   1.000
_cell.length_b   1.000
_cell.length_c   1.000
_cell.angle_alpha   90.00
_cell.angle_beta   90.00
_cell.angle_gamma   90.00
#
_symmetry.space_group_name_H-M   'P 1'
#
loop_
_entity.id
_entity.type
_entity.pdbx_description
1 polymer ?
#
loop_
_entity_poly.entity_id
_entity_poly.type
_entity_poly.pdbx_seq_one_letter_code
_entity_poly.pdbx_strand_id
1 'polypeptide(L)'
;MQHGSGPAWKSGQIARLGTALDSLCGALVAIDKRYDETIALRRAVCESARALGKRRPHMTEVAHLLEATFALTAPAHLSMARRLAVEMRCILEQAIASLRELPDADASRESSCTIVGSAMADLVHHCDENAVALSKLLGNAEHEIQVLQALLVELSGP
;
A
#
# COMPACT_ATOMS: atom_id res chain seq x y z
N MET A 1 46.92 1.48 6.26
CA MET A 1 46.05 0.63 5.42
C MET A 1 44.70 0.50 6.11
N GLN A 2 43.66 1.19 5.65
CA GLN A 2 42.24 0.93 5.96
C GLN A 2 41.39 1.87 5.06
N HIS A 3 41.32 1.59 3.76
CA HIS A 3 40.53 2.38 2.79
C HIS A 3 39.29 1.63 2.26
N GLY A 4 38.89 0.51 2.87
CA GLY A 4 37.80 -0.35 2.35
C GLY A 4 36.43 -0.19 3.01
N SER A 5 36.30 0.54 4.12
CA SER A 5 35.07 0.49 4.95
C SER A 5 33.94 1.40 4.44
N GLY A 6 34.26 2.63 4.01
CA GLY A 6 33.26 3.62 3.59
C GLY A 6 32.48 3.26 2.33
N PRO A 7 33.14 2.88 1.22
CA PRO A 7 32.45 2.47 -0.01
C PRO A 7 31.58 1.21 0.17
N ALA A 8 32.04 0.27 0.99
CA ALA A 8 31.30 -0.95 1.32
C ALA A 8 30.06 -0.63 2.18
N TRP A 9 30.19 0.23 3.19
CA TRP A 9 29.07 0.68 4.01
C TRP A 9 28.01 1.41 3.18
N LYS A 10 28.41 2.38 2.35
CA LYS A 10 27.50 3.15 1.49
C LYS A 10 26.73 2.23 0.54
N SER A 11 27.44 1.31 -0.13
CA SER A 11 26.82 0.32 -1.00
C SER A 11 25.84 -0.58 -0.25
N GLY A 12 26.18 -0.99 0.97
CA GLY A 12 25.31 -1.76 1.85
C GLY A 12 24.02 -1.01 2.24
N GLN A 13 24.10 0.29 2.57
CA GLN A 13 22.90 1.08 2.87
C GLN A 13 22.01 1.25 1.64
N ILE A 14 22.59 1.54 0.47
CA ILE A 14 21.84 1.65 -0.79
C ILE A 14 21.11 0.34 -1.09
N ALA A 15 21.78 -0.81 -0.92
CA ALA A 15 21.15 -2.12 -1.14
C ALA A 15 19.98 -2.36 -0.18
N ARG A 16 20.14 -2.04 1.11
CA ARG A 16 19.06 -2.19 2.11
C ARG A 16 17.84 -1.34 1.78
N LEU A 17 18.04 -0.06 1.43
CA LEU A 17 16.95 0.83 1.02
C LEU A 17 16.32 0.38 -0.28
N GLY A 18 17.11 -0.14 -1.23
CA GLY A 18 16.63 -0.71 -2.48
C GLY A 18 15.65 -1.87 -2.24
N THR A 19 16.01 -2.81 -1.37
CA THR A 19 15.10 -3.92 -1.00
C THR A 19 13.80 -3.43 -0.36
N ALA A 20 13.87 -2.42 0.52
CA ALA A 20 12.68 -1.83 1.12
C ALA A 20 11.80 -1.14 0.07
N LEU A 21 12.41 -0.42 -0.87
CA LEU A 21 11.74 0.25 -1.98
C LEU A 21 11.03 -0.74 -2.90
N ASP A 22 11.70 -1.83 -3.28
CA ASP A 22 11.10 -2.88 -4.12
C ASP A 22 9.87 -3.52 -3.45
N SER A 23 9.99 -3.81 -2.14
CA SER A 23 8.88 -4.36 -1.35
C SER A 23 7.69 -3.40 -1.30
N LEU A 24 7.95 -2.10 -1.13
CA LEU A 24 6.92 -1.07 -1.10
C LEU A 24 6.24 -0.88 -2.46
N CYS A 25 6.99 -0.96 -3.56
CA CYS A 25 6.45 -0.95 -4.91
C CYS A 25 5.51 -2.14 -5.16
N GLY A 26 5.87 -3.34 -4.68
CA GLY A 26 4.99 -4.50 -4.71
C GLY A 26 3.68 -4.28 -3.94
N ALA A 27 3.76 -3.68 -2.74
CA ALA A 27 2.58 -3.35 -1.94
C ALA A 27 1.68 -2.30 -2.63
N LEU A 28 2.26 -1.28 -3.28
CA LEU A 28 1.50 -0.29 -4.05
C LEU A 28 0.67 -0.92 -5.17
N VAL A 29 1.27 -1.85 -5.92
CA VAL A 29 0.56 -2.58 -6.99
C VAL A 29 -0.58 -3.42 -6.40
N ALA A 30 -0.37 -4.05 -5.25
CA ALA A 30 -1.41 -4.81 -4.57
C ALA A 30 -2.57 -3.92 -4.10
N ILE A 31 -2.26 -2.73 -3.55
CA ILE A 31 -3.27 -1.75 -3.14
C ILE A 31 -4.10 -1.28 -4.33
N ASP A 32 -3.44 -0.90 -5.43
CA ASP A 32 -4.11 -0.43 -6.65
C ASP A 32 -5.04 -1.51 -7.22
N LYS A 33 -4.55 -2.76 -7.32
CA LYS A 33 -5.35 -3.89 -7.78
C LYS A 33 -6.59 -4.13 -6.90
N ARG A 34 -6.42 -4.13 -5.58
CA ARG A 34 -7.52 -4.36 -4.63
C ARG A 34 -8.52 -3.21 -4.65
N TYR A 35 -8.05 -1.98 -4.85
CA TYR A 35 -8.92 -0.81 -5.01
C TYR A 35 -9.84 -0.98 -6.22
N ASP A 36 -9.28 -1.30 -7.37
CA ASP A 36 -10.04 -1.48 -8.62
C ASP A 36 -11.03 -2.66 -8.51
N GLU A 37 -10.61 -3.76 -7.89
CA GLU A 37 -11.45 -4.93 -7.66
C GLU A 37 -12.64 -4.61 -6.75
N THR A 38 -12.43 -3.91 -5.63
CA THR A 38 -13.50 -3.47 -4.73
C THR A 38 -14.50 -2.57 -5.45
N ILE A 39 -14.03 -1.61 -6.26
CA ILE A 39 -14.91 -0.72 -7.04
C ILE A 39 -15.74 -1.52 -8.06
N ALA A 40 -15.12 -2.45 -8.78
CA ALA A 40 -15.80 -3.29 -9.75
C ALA A 40 -16.87 -4.17 -9.09
N LEU A 41 -16.55 -4.81 -7.96
CA LEU A 41 -17.47 -5.66 -7.23
C LEU A 41 -18.64 -4.88 -6.63
N ARG A 42 -18.39 -3.71 -6.02
CA ARG A 42 -19.47 -2.85 -5.52
C ARG A 42 -20.43 -2.45 -6.64
N ARG A 43 -19.90 -2.11 -7.82
CA ARG A 43 -20.73 -1.82 -9.00
C ARG A 43 -21.58 -3.02 -9.40
N ALA A 44 -20.96 -4.20 -9.51
CA ALA A 44 -21.66 -5.44 -9.87
C ALA A 44 -22.75 -5.79 -8.85
N VAL A 45 -22.49 -5.65 -7.55
CA VAL A 45 -23.47 -5.86 -6.48
C VAL A 45 -24.66 -4.91 -6.64
N CYS A 46 -24.42 -3.61 -6.87
CA CYS A 46 -25.52 -2.66 -7.08
C CYS A 46 -26.34 -2.96 -8.34
N GLU A 47 -25.69 -3.33 -9.44
CA GLU A 47 -26.37 -3.73 -10.68
C GLU A 47 -27.23 -4.98 -10.48
N SER A 48 -26.71 -6.01 -9.82
CA SER A 48 -27.45 -7.22 -9.48
C SER A 48 -28.59 -6.94 -8.50
N ALA A 49 -28.37 -6.12 -7.47
CA ALA A 49 -29.42 -5.72 -6.52
C ALA A 49 -30.56 -4.97 -7.22
N ARG A 50 -30.25 -4.03 -8.14
CA ARG A 50 -31.26 -3.35 -8.97
C ARG A 50 -32.02 -4.33 -9.87
N ALA A 51 -31.32 -5.27 -10.51
CA ALA A 51 -31.95 -6.28 -11.35
C ALA A 51 -32.90 -7.18 -10.53
N LEU A 52 -32.49 -7.55 -9.32
CA LEU A 52 -33.31 -8.32 -8.39
C LEU A 52 -34.52 -7.51 -7.92
N GLY A 53 -34.35 -6.23 -7.56
CA GLY A 53 -35.45 -5.34 -7.17
C GLY A 53 -36.55 -5.22 -8.24
N LYS A 54 -36.17 -5.19 -9.52
CA LYS A 54 -37.13 -5.23 -10.64
C LYS A 54 -37.96 -6.52 -10.68
N ARG A 55 -37.37 -7.65 -10.30
CA ARG A 55 -38.03 -8.97 -10.25
C ARG A 55 -38.80 -9.18 -8.94
N ARG A 56 -38.32 -8.59 -7.85
CA ARG A 56 -38.80 -8.74 -6.48
C ARG A 56 -38.92 -7.34 -5.83
N PRO A 57 -40.08 -6.66 -5.95
CA PRO A 57 -40.22 -5.25 -5.55
C PRO A 57 -39.80 -4.95 -4.10
N HIS A 58 -39.97 -5.89 -3.17
CA HIS A 58 -39.54 -5.75 -1.77
C HIS A 58 -38.01 -5.66 -1.60
N MET A 59 -37.22 -6.08 -2.59
CA MET A 59 -35.75 -5.96 -2.59
C MET A 59 -35.26 -4.59 -3.07
N THR A 60 -36.15 -3.72 -3.55
CA THR A 60 -35.77 -2.38 -4.05
C THR A 60 -35.15 -1.51 -2.96
N GLU A 61 -35.67 -1.58 -1.73
CA GLU A 61 -35.12 -0.86 -0.58
C GLU A 61 -33.71 -1.33 -0.22
N VAL A 62 -33.45 -2.65 -0.34
CA VAL A 62 -32.12 -3.23 -0.13
C VAL A 62 -31.13 -2.72 -1.19
N ALA A 63 -31.55 -2.66 -2.46
CA ALA A 63 -30.72 -2.12 -3.53
C ALA A 63 -30.35 -0.65 -3.28
N HIS A 64 -31.32 0.18 -2.88
CA HIS A 64 -31.06 1.58 -2.53
C HIS A 64 -30.14 1.73 -1.32
N LEU A 65 -30.30 0.89 -0.30
CA LEU A 65 -29.43 0.90 0.88
C LEU A 65 -27.99 0.55 0.52
N LEU A 66 -27.77 -0.47 -0.31
CA LEU A 66 -26.44 -0.85 -0.79
C LEU A 66 -25.78 0.28 -1.59
N GLU A 67 -26.52 0.88 -2.53
CA GLU A 67 -26.03 2.02 -3.32
C GLU A 67 -25.68 3.22 -2.46
N ALA A 68 -26.56 3.60 -1.53
CA ALA A 68 -26.32 4.69 -0.58
C ALA A 68 -25.10 4.39 0.32
N THR A 69 -25.00 3.16 0.82
CA THR A 69 -23.88 2.73 1.65
C THR A 69 -22.57 2.84 0.87
N PHE A 70 -22.48 2.26 -0.33
CA PHE A 70 -21.26 2.29 -1.13
C PHE A 70 -20.88 3.69 -1.60
N ALA A 71 -21.86 4.57 -1.85
CA ALA A 71 -21.60 5.98 -2.15
C ALA A 71 -21.00 6.73 -0.96
N LEU A 72 -21.40 6.40 0.27
CA LEU A 72 -20.90 7.01 1.50
C LEU A 72 -19.58 6.39 1.99
N THR A 73 -19.34 5.11 1.71
CA THR A 73 -18.19 4.35 2.23
C THR A 73 -17.14 4.09 1.15
N ALA A 74 -16.73 5.12 0.39
CA ALA A 74 -15.63 4.99 -0.57
C ALA A 74 -14.45 4.18 0.02
N PRO A 75 -13.65 3.44 -0.78
CA PRO A 75 -12.47 2.72 -0.31
C PRO A 75 -11.33 3.67 0.11
N ALA A 76 -11.66 4.67 0.93
CA ALA A 76 -10.81 5.73 1.46
C ALA A 76 -9.64 5.15 2.26
N HIS A 77 -9.83 3.98 2.87
CA HIS A 77 -8.75 3.25 3.53
C HIS A 77 -7.65 2.83 2.55
N LEU A 78 -8.01 2.33 1.36
CA LEU A 78 -7.04 2.01 0.30
C LEU A 78 -6.46 3.27 -0.35
N SER A 79 -7.26 4.32 -0.57
CA SER A 79 -6.74 5.61 -1.07
C SER A 79 -5.70 6.22 -0.13
N MET A 80 -5.95 6.17 1.18
CA MET A 80 -5.01 6.66 2.19
C MET A 80 -3.76 5.78 2.25
N ALA A 81 -3.93 4.46 2.25
CA ALA A 81 -2.82 3.49 2.20
C ALA A 81 -1.91 3.76 0.99
N ARG A 82 -2.52 3.95 -0.18
CA ARG A 82 -1.81 4.28 -1.42
C ARG A 82 -1.02 5.57 -1.30
N ARG A 83 -1.66 6.64 -0.78
CA ARG A 83 -1.00 7.93 -0.59
C ARG A 83 0.24 7.81 0.31
N LEU A 84 0.09 7.17 1.46
CA LEU A 84 1.20 6.96 2.40
C LEU A 84 2.31 6.12 1.77
N ALA A 85 1.96 5.05 1.06
CA ALA A 85 2.94 4.21 0.38
C ALA A 85 3.69 4.96 -0.74
N VAL A 86 3.03 5.87 -1.46
CA VAL A 86 3.69 6.76 -2.44
C VAL A 86 4.64 7.73 -1.74
N GLU A 87 4.23 8.33 -0.62
CA GLU A 87 5.08 9.25 0.15
C GLU A 87 6.34 8.54 0.67
N MET A 88 6.19 7.33 1.24
CA MET A 88 7.31 6.50 1.65
C MET A 88 8.25 6.14 0.50
N ARG A 89 7.69 5.85 -0.69
CA ARG A 89 8.48 5.54 -1.88
C ARG A 89 9.37 6.71 -2.25
N CYS A 90 8.80 7.92 -2.31
CA CYS A 90 9.54 9.14 -2.60
C CYS A 90 10.66 9.39 -1.58
N ILE A 91 10.41 9.15 -0.29
CA ILE A 91 11.41 9.30 0.77
C ILE A 91 12.57 8.31 0.58
N LEU A 92 12.27 7.04 0.29
CA LEU A 92 13.28 6.01 0.03
C LEU A 92 14.11 6.32 -1.23
N GLU A 93 13.46 6.74 -2.32
CA GLU A 93 14.12 7.17 -3.55
C GLU A 93 15.07 8.35 -3.29
N GLN A 94 14.61 9.34 -2.54
CA GLN A 94 15.41 10.50 -2.16
C GLN A 94 16.59 10.09 -1.26
N ALA A 95 16.39 9.20 -0.30
CA ALA A 95 17.46 8.71 0.57
C ALA A 95 18.54 7.95 -0.24
N ILE A 96 18.13 7.12 -1.20
CA ILE A 96 19.05 6.42 -2.11
C ILE A 96 19.83 7.42 -2.97
N ALA A 97 19.15 8.44 -3.52
CA ALA A 97 19.79 9.48 -4.32
C ALA A 97 20.83 10.26 -3.49
N SER A 98 20.44 10.72 -2.30
CA SER A 98 21.33 11.44 -1.37
C SER A 98 22.55 10.59 -0.98
N LEU A 99 22.37 9.29 -0.75
CA LEU A 99 23.50 8.39 -0.47
C LEU A 99 24.42 8.25 -1.68
N ARG A 100 23.89 8.16 -2.90
CA ARG A 100 24.71 8.08 -4.13
C ARG A 100 25.57 9.33 -4.31
N GLU A 101 25.02 10.50 -4.00
CA GLU A 101 25.70 11.80 -4.07
C GLU A 101 26.73 12.04 -2.95
N LEU A 102 26.62 11.33 -1.82
CA LEU A 102 27.56 11.45 -0.70
C LEU A 102 28.99 11.08 -1.14
N PRO A 103 30.00 11.97 -1.00
CA PRO A 103 31.38 11.65 -1.37
C PRO A 103 31.97 10.50 -0.55
N ASP A 104 32.77 9.63 -1.17
CA ASP A 104 33.38 8.48 -0.48
C ASP A 104 34.32 8.90 0.68
N ALA A 105 34.92 10.08 0.56
CA ALA A 105 35.72 10.68 1.64
C ALA A 105 34.87 10.96 2.88
N ASP A 106 33.64 11.44 2.72
CA ASP A 106 32.71 11.68 3.83
C ASP A 106 32.07 10.39 4.33
N ALA A 107 31.83 9.41 3.44
CA ALA A 107 31.42 8.05 3.82
C ALA A 107 32.53 7.24 4.52
N SER A 108 33.77 7.74 4.55
CA SER A 108 34.87 7.13 5.30
C SER A 108 35.05 7.73 6.69
N ARG A 109 34.34 8.82 7.02
CA ARG A 109 34.36 9.44 8.35
C ARG A 109 33.42 8.67 9.27
N GLU A 110 33.97 8.15 10.37
CA GLU A 110 33.24 7.34 11.35
C GLU A 110 32.02 8.07 11.94
N SER A 111 32.14 9.38 12.20
CA SER A 111 31.04 10.22 12.68
C SER A 111 29.89 10.33 11.67
N SER A 112 30.21 10.49 10.38
CA SER A 112 29.23 10.52 9.28
C SER A 112 28.54 9.17 9.12
N CYS A 113 29.30 8.06 9.14
CA CYS A 113 28.75 6.71 9.09
C CYS A 113 27.78 6.43 10.25
N THR A 114 28.08 6.95 11.43
CA THR A 114 27.25 6.73 12.63
C THR A 114 25.95 7.51 12.54
N ILE A 115 26.00 8.82 12.24
CA ILE A 115 24.82 9.68 12.17
C ILE A 115 23.92 9.29 11.00
N VAL A 116 24.50 9.19 9.79
CA VAL A 116 23.75 8.80 8.59
C VAL A 116 23.28 7.35 8.72
N GLY A 117 24.10 6.46 9.28
CA GLY A 117 23.72 5.07 9.53
C GLY A 117 22.54 4.92 10.47
N SER A 118 22.50 5.72 11.55
CA SER A 118 21.34 5.78 12.46
C SER A 118 20.09 6.27 11.73
N ALA A 119 20.19 7.38 11.01
CA ALA A 119 19.05 7.94 10.27
C ALA A 119 18.51 6.95 9.20
N MET A 120 19.39 6.21 8.52
CA MET A 120 18.98 5.18 7.56
C MET A 120 18.35 3.97 8.26
N ALA A 121 18.86 3.58 9.43
CA ALA A 121 18.26 2.51 10.24
C ALA A 121 16.85 2.90 10.71
N ASP A 122 16.67 4.12 11.18
CA ASP A 122 15.37 4.67 11.58
C ASP A 122 14.40 4.72 10.38
N LEU A 123 14.88 5.13 9.20
CA LEU A 123 14.08 5.14 7.98
C LEU A 123 13.60 3.72 7.60
N VAL A 124 14.49 2.73 7.64
CA VAL A 124 14.13 1.33 7.37
C VAL A 124 13.13 0.83 8.41
N HIS A 125 13.35 1.14 9.69
CA HIS A 125 12.46 0.73 10.77
C HIS A 125 11.04 1.28 10.58
N HIS A 126 10.89 2.58 10.30
CA HIS A 126 9.59 3.17 10.01
C HIS A 126 8.94 2.59 8.74
N CYS A 127 9.75 2.23 7.74
CA CYS A 127 9.23 1.55 6.55
C CYS A 127 8.66 0.18 6.88
N ASP A 128 9.33 -0.59 7.75
CA ASP A 128 8.85 -1.90 8.20
C ASP A 128 7.55 -1.78 9.01
N GLU A 129 7.47 -0.83 9.94
CA GLU A 129 6.25 -0.56 10.72
C GLU A 129 5.06 -0.20 9.80
N ASN A 130 5.30 0.67 8.83
CA ASN A 130 4.30 1.06 7.87
C ASN A 130 3.93 -0.09 6.92
N ALA A 131 4.88 -0.94 6.53
CA ALA A 131 4.60 -2.14 5.73
C ALA A 131 3.67 -3.11 6.47
N VAL A 132 3.84 -3.27 7.78
CA VAL A 132 2.93 -4.04 8.64
C VAL A 132 1.53 -3.42 8.66
N ALA A 133 1.43 -2.09 8.80
CA ALA A 133 0.15 -1.39 8.76
C ALA A 133 -0.55 -1.52 7.39
N LEU A 134 0.18 -1.36 6.30
CA LEU A 134 -0.33 -1.55 4.93
C LEU A 134 -0.81 -2.99 4.70
N SER A 135 -0.10 -3.98 5.23
CA SER A 135 -0.49 -5.39 5.14
C SER A 135 -1.82 -5.66 5.86
N LYS A 136 -2.05 -5.04 7.02
CA LYS A 136 -3.35 -5.13 7.72
C LYS A 136 -4.48 -4.50 6.90
N LEU A 137 -4.22 -3.34 6.27
CA LEU A 137 -5.20 -2.68 5.40
C LEU A 137 -5.54 -3.53 4.17
N LEU A 138 -4.54 -4.19 3.58
CA LEU A 138 -4.76 -5.15 2.49
C LEU A 138 -5.62 -6.34 2.91
N GLY A 139 -5.41 -6.86 4.13
CA GLY A 139 -6.26 -7.92 4.70
C GLY A 139 -7.72 -7.48 4.90
N ASN A 140 -7.94 -6.23 5.32
CA ASN A 140 -9.30 -5.68 5.44
C ASN A 140 -9.97 -5.53 4.06
N ALA A 141 -9.23 -5.07 3.06
CA ALA A 141 -9.73 -4.99 1.68
C ALA A 141 -10.04 -6.38 1.09
N GLU A 142 -9.24 -7.39 1.43
CA GLU A 142 -9.53 -8.78 1.06
C GLU A 142 -10.84 -9.27 1.64
N HIS A 143 -11.05 -9.01 2.93
CA HIS A 143 -12.29 -9.38 3.60
C HIS A 143 -13.49 -8.68 2.95
N GLU A 144 -13.37 -7.38 2.63
CA GLU A 144 -14.42 -6.66 1.91
C GLU A 144 -14.73 -7.30 0.54
N ILE A 145 -13.70 -7.63 -0.23
CA ILE A 145 -13.85 -8.32 -1.52
C ILE A 145 -14.60 -9.65 -1.36
N GLN A 146 -14.25 -10.45 -0.34
CA GLN A 146 -14.92 -11.72 -0.07
C GLN A 146 -16.41 -11.53 0.27
N VAL A 147 -16.72 -10.53 1.08
CA VAL A 147 -18.12 -10.18 1.43
C VAL A 147 -18.88 -9.73 0.19
N LEU A 148 -18.29 -8.89 -0.66
CA LEU A 148 -18.92 -8.43 -1.90
C LEU A 148 -19.13 -9.58 -2.90
N GLN A 149 -18.18 -10.50 -3.02
CA GLN A 149 -18.32 -11.70 -3.85
C GLN A 149 -19.45 -12.60 -3.35
N ALA A 150 -19.54 -12.84 -2.04
CA ALA A 150 -20.63 -13.62 -1.46
C ALA A 150 -22.00 -12.97 -1.70
N LEU A 151 -22.10 -11.66 -1.47
CA LEU A 151 -23.32 -10.90 -1.71
C LEU A 151 -23.72 -10.92 -3.19
N LEU A 152 -22.75 -10.85 -4.11
CA LEU A 152 -23.02 -10.95 -5.54
C LEU A 152 -23.62 -12.30 -5.91
N VAL A 153 -23.13 -13.40 -5.33
CA VAL A 153 -23.67 -14.75 -5.54
C VAL A 153 -25.11 -14.84 -5.02
N GLU A 154 -25.38 -14.32 -3.82
CA GLU A 154 -26.73 -14.31 -3.25
C GLU A 154 -27.72 -13.51 -4.09
N LEU A 155 -27.32 -12.34 -4.58
CA LEU A 155 -28.17 -11.48 -5.43
C LEU A 155 -28.38 -12.03 -6.84
N SER A 156 -27.47 -12.89 -7.31
CA SER A 156 -27.54 -13.54 -8.62
C SER A 156 -28.26 -14.90 -8.58
N GLY A 157 -28.59 -15.39 -7.38
CA GLY A 157 -29.34 -16.62 -7.18
C GLY A 157 -30.79 -16.54 -7.71
N PRO A 158 -31.42 -17.70 -7.99
CA PRO A 158 -32.77 -17.77 -8.56
C PRO A 158 -33.86 -17.12 -7.69
#